data_AF-A0A3N0ZPF6-F1
#
_entry.id   AF-A0A3N0ZPF6-F1
#
_cell.length_a   1.000
_cell.length_b   1.000
_cell.length_c   1.000
_cell.angle_alpha   90.00
_cell.angle_beta   90.00
_cell.angle_gamma   90.00
#
_symmetry.space_group_name_H-M   'P 1'
#
loop_
_entity.id
_entity.type
_entity.pdbx_description
1 polymer ?
#
loop_
_entity_poly.entity_id
_entity_poly.type
_entity_poly.pdbx_seq_one_letter_code
_entity_poly.pdbx_strand_id
1 'polypeptide(L)' 'GAKDLGFKAVEIDIRQTKDDVFVLFHDVNCQRLLGRNINLSEINHDELKKFHL' A
#
# COMPACT_ATOMS: atom_id res chain seq x y z
N GLY A 1 12.39 -14.10 1.58
CA GLY A 1 11.93 -12.80 2.14
C GLY A 1 12.66 -12.49 3.43
N ALA A 2 12.43 -11.33 4.07
CA ALA A 2 13.17 -10.90 5.27
C ALA A 2 13.20 -11.96 6.39
N LYS A 3 12.12 -12.73 6.55
CA LYS A 3 12.03 -13.89 7.45
C LYS A 3 13.11 -14.96 7.17
N ASP A 4 13.28 -15.33 5.89
CA ASP A 4 14.21 -16.39 5.48
C ASP A 4 15.68 -15.96 5.62
N LEU A 5 15.92 -14.65 5.68
CA LEU A 5 17.24 -14.05 5.93
C LEU A 5 17.55 -13.88 7.43
N GLY A 6 16.66 -14.30 8.33
CA GLY A 6 16.88 -14.28 9.78
C GLY A 6 16.63 -12.93 10.46
N PHE A 7 16.09 -11.93 9.76
CA PHE A 7 15.71 -10.65 10.36
C PHE A 7 14.59 -10.84 11.40
N LYS A 8 14.68 -10.08 12.50
CA LYS A 8 13.73 -10.18 13.64
C LYS A 8 12.54 -9.23 13.54
N ALA A 9 12.67 -8.17 12.75
CA ALA A 9 11.64 -7.17 12.56
C ALA A 9 11.73 -6.59 11.15
N VAL A 10 10.62 -6.04 10.68
CA VAL A 10 10.52 -5.21 9.48
C VAL A 10 9.81 -3.93 9.88
N GLU A 11 10.27 -2.81 9.33
CA GLU A 11 9.57 -1.53 9.40
C GLU A 11 8.58 -1.47 8.24
N ILE A 12 7.41 -0.88 8.50
CA ILE A 12 6.31 -0.80 7.55
C ILE A 12 5.53 0.51 7.70
N ASP A 13 5.25 1.16 6.57
CA ASP A 13 4.36 2.32 6.52
C ASP A 13 2.89 1.90 6.31
N ILE A 14 1.99 2.51 7.08
CA ILE A 14 0.55 2.35 6.93
C ILE A 14 -0.10 3.62 6.41
N ARG A 15 -1.11 3.45 5.56
CA ARG A 15 -1.99 4.53 5.07
C ARG A 15 -3.44 4.07 5.07
N GLN A 16 -4.35 5.01 4.94
CA GLN A 16 -5.79 4.75 4.97
C GLN A 16 -6.41 5.03 3.59
N THR A 17 -7.28 4.13 3.14
CA THR A 17 -8.08 4.31 1.93
C THR A 17 -9.26 5.25 2.19
N LYS A 18 -10.00 5.59 1.12
CA LYS A 18 -11.21 6.42 1.22
C LYS A 18 -12.29 5.83 2.14
N ASP A 19 -12.43 4.51 2.13
CA ASP A 19 -13.39 3.72 2.91
C ASP A 19 -12.83 3.27 4.28
N ASP A 20 -11.90 4.05 4.83
CA ASP A 20 -11.33 3.88 6.17
C ASP A 20 -10.50 2.60 6.41
N VAL A 21 -10.08 1.90 5.36
CA VAL A 21 -9.26 0.67 5.48
C VAL A 21 -7.77 1.00 5.51
N PHE A 22 -7.06 0.45 6.50
CA PHE A 22 -5.60 0.57 6.57
C PHE A 22 -4.87 -0.40 5.63
N VAL A 23 -3.87 0.10 4.91
CA VAL A 23 -3.06 -0.64 3.94
C VAL A 23 -1.57 -0.38 4.14
N LEU A 24 -0.74 -1.37 3.80
CA LEU A 24 0.72 -1.25 3.76
C LEU A 24 1.12 -0.46 2.51
N PHE A 25 1.52 0.81 2.67
CA PHE A 25 1.89 1.63 1.53
C PHE A 25 2.66 2.89 1.95
N HIS A 26 3.87 3.07 1.42
CA HIS A 26 4.72 4.22 1.77
C HIS A 26 4.25 5.54 1.14
N ASP A 27 3.90 5.57 -0.15
CA ASP A 27 3.60 6.84 -0.85
C ASP A 27 2.14 7.28 -0.66
N VAL A 28 1.88 8.58 -0.72
CA VAL A 28 0.50 9.10 -0.74
C VAL A 28 -0.23 8.70 -2.03
N ASN A 29 0.52 8.62 -3.14
CA ASN A 29 0.01 8.43 -4.49
C ASN A 29 0.44 7.07 -5.07
N CYS A 30 -0.46 6.44 -5.83
CA CYS A 30 -0.26 5.12 -6.39
C CYS A 30 0.67 5.10 -7.62
N GLN A 31 1.18 6.23 -8.10
CA GLN A 31 1.89 6.34 -9.37
C GLN A 31 3.18 5.52 -9.41
N ARG A 32 4.00 5.56 -8.34
CA ARG A 32 5.32 4.91 -8.34
C ARG A 32 5.25 3.39 -8.33
N LEU A 33 4.33 2.81 -7.54
CA LEU A 33 4.21 1.36 -7.37
C LEU A 33 3.18 0.71 -8.29
N LEU A 34 2.08 1.42 -8.60
CA LEU A 34 0.93 0.85 -9.31
C LEU A 34 0.67 1.53 -10.67
N GLY A 35 1.45 2.55 -11.04
CA GLY A 35 1.30 3.27 -12.31
C GLY A 35 -0.03 4.04 -12.44
N ARG A 36 -0.69 4.35 -11.32
CA ARG A 36 -1.96 5.07 -11.28
C ARG A 36 -1.78 6.41 -10.56
N ASN A 37 -2.06 7.51 -11.25
CA ASN A 37 -2.02 8.84 -10.65
C ASN A 37 -3.30 9.10 -9.82
N ILE A 38 -3.40 8.43 -8.67
CA ILE A 38 -4.53 8.49 -7.73
C ILE A 38 -3.97 8.44 -6.31
N ASN A 39 -4.44 9.30 -5.40
CA ASN A 39 -4.03 9.22 -4.00
C ASN A 39 -4.81 8.12 -3.26
N LEU A 40 -4.18 7.48 -2.27
CA LEU A 40 -4.82 6.42 -1.48
C LEU A 40 -6.11 6.88 -0.78
N SER A 41 -6.16 8.13 -0.34
CA SER A 41 -7.34 8.73 0.29
C SER A 41 -8.53 8.92 -0.67
N GLU A 42 -8.36 8.66 -1.97
CA GLU A 42 -9.37 8.89 -3.01
C GLU A 42 -9.95 7.58 -3.59
N ILE A 43 -9.41 6.41 -3.21
CA ILE A 43 -9.80 5.10 -3.74
C ILE A 43 -10.32 4.19 -2.62
N ASN A 44 -11.34 3.38 -2.90
CA ASN A 44 -11.80 2.36 -1.95
C ASN A 44 -10.89 1.12 -1.98
N HIS A 45 -10.81 0.39 -0.88
CA HIS A 45 -9.94 -0.77 -0.75
C HIS A 45 -10.20 -1.86 -1.80
N ASP A 46 -11.45 -2.12 -2.14
CA ASP A 46 -11.81 -3.13 -3.15
C ASP A 46 -11.46 -2.72 -4.58
N GLU A 47 -11.33 -1.41 -4.86
CA GLU A 47 -10.84 -0.92 -6.14
C GLU A 47 -9.30 -1.01 -6.19
N LEU A 48 -8.63 -0.64 -5.10
CA LEU A 48 -7.18 -0.72 -4.95
C LEU A 48 -6.67 -2.16 -5.16
N LYS A 49 -7.38 -3.16 -4.64
CA LYS A 49 -7.07 -4.59 -4.82
C LYS A 49 -7.02 -5.07 -6.27
N LYS A 50 -7.60 -4.33 -7.22
CA LYS A 50 -7.59 -4.69 -8.65
C LYS A 50 -6.26 -4.35 -9.32
N PHE A 51 -5.40 -3.57 -8.66
CA PHE A 51 -4.07 -3.27 -9.16
C PHE A 51 -3.09 -4.39 -8.80
N HIS A 52 -2.18 -4.69 -9.71
CA HIS A 52 -1.14 -5.70 -9.52
C HIS A 52 0.18 -4.99 -9.23
N LEU A 53 0.91 -5.50 -8.24
CA LEU A 53 2.31 -5.16 -7.97
C LEU A 53 3.24 -6.04 -8.80
#